data_AF-A0A6A5UPA5-F1
#
_entry.id   AF-A0A6A5UPA5-F1
#
_cell.length_a   1.000
_cell.length_b   1.000
_cell.length_c   1.000
_cell.angle_alpha   90.00
_cell.angle_beta   90.00
_cell.angle_gamma   90.00
#
_symmetry.space_group_name_H-M   'P 1'
#
loop_
_entity.id
_entity.type
_entity.pdbx_description
1 polymer ?
#
loop_
_entity_poly.entity_id
_entity_poly.type
_entity_poly.pdbx_seq_one_letter_code
_entity_poly.pdbx_strand_id
1 'polypeptide(L)'
;MSDLIARLEAPPPPPPPPPPPPGLEDLYAKLLHSLDREYYKHACELLRLVMSREKVSLLAPWFADNDDLDFAVRTKIRMLSEDETIALLETMNRRLLSRCKCLLEV
;
A
#
# COMPACT_ATOMS: atom_id res chain seq x y z
N MET A 1 -26.79 40.60 12.57
CA MET A 1 -26.75 39.95 11.23
C MET A 1 -25.34 39.70 10.72
N SER A 2 -24.31 40.40 11.22
CA SER A 2 -22.92 40.26 10.75
C SER A 2 -22.22 38.97 11.18
N ASP A 3 -22.51 38.42 12.37
CA ASP A 3 -21.89 37.19 12.88
C ASP A 3 -22.28 35.90 12.16
N LEU A 4 -23.44 35.87 11.48
CA LEU A 4 -23.86 34.67 10.74
C LEU A 4 -23.13 34.51 9.40
N ILE A 5 -22.74 35.64 8.78
CA ILE A 5 -22.04 35.67 7.49
C ILE A 5 -20.59 35.21 7.66
N ALA A 6 -19.94 35.58 8.77
CA ALA A 6 -18.58 35.14 9.09
C ALA A 6 -18.46 33.63 9.34
N ARG A 7 -19.56 32.94 9.71
CA ARG A 7 -19.59 31.48 9.90
C ARG A 7 -19.89 30.70 8.62
N LEU A 8 -20.29 31.39 7.55
CA LEU A 8 -20.62 30.83 6.24
C LEU A 8 -19.46 30.95 5.23
N GLU A 9 -18.42 31.73 5.53
CA GLU A 9 -17.19 31.70 4.75
C GLU A 9 -16.46 30.37 4.99
N ALA A 10 -16.28 29.61 3.91
CA ALA A 10 -15.48 28.40 3.95
C ALA A 10 -14.08 28.75 4.46
N PRO A 11 -13.51 27.96 5.38
CA PRO A 11 -12.16 28.21 5.88
C PRO A 11 -11.19 28.28 4.69
N PRO A 12 -10.20 29.19 4.73
CA PRO A 12 -9.22 29.31 3.67
C PRO A 12 -8.57 27.94 3.43
N PRO A 13 -8.26 27.59 2.17
CA PRO A 13 -7.66 26.31 1.86
C PRO A 13 -6.39 26.14 2.68
N PRO A 14 -6.12 24.92 3.20
CA PRO A 14 -4.91 24.68 3.96
C PRO A 14 -3.69 25.07 3.11
N PRO A 15 -2.63 25.62 3.74
CA PRO A 15 -1.40 25.91 3.03
C PRO A 15 -0.89 24.65 2.33
N PRO A 16 -0.26 24.78 1.15
CA PRO A 16 0.31 23.63 0.47
C PRO A 16 1.31 22.92 1.40
N PRO A 17 1.38 21.58 1.36
CA PRO A 17 2.35 20.84 2.16
C PRO A 17 3.76 21.32 1.81
N PRO A 18 4.68 21.33 2.80
CA PRO A 18 6.07 21.69 2.55
C PRO A 18 6.67 20.77 1.48
N PRO A 19 7.64 21.26 0.69
CA PRO A 19 8.33 20.41 -0.27
C PRO A 19 9.01 19.25 0.46
N PRO A 20 9.06 18.06 -0.16
CA PRO A 20 9.74 16.92 0.43
C PRO A 20 11.23 17.24 0.66
N PRO A 21 11.84 16.68 1.71
CA PRO A 21 13.27 16.80 1.94
C PRO A 21 14.10 16.45 0.68
N PRO A 22 15.18 17.19 0.41
CA PRO A 22 16.07 16.86 -0.71
C PRO A 22 16.72 15.49 -0.49
N GLY A 23 16.94 14.72 -1.57
CA GLY A 23 17.61 13.41 -1.54
C GLY A 23 16.71 12.22 -1.16
N LEU A 24 15.39 12.42 -1.04
CA LEU A 24 14.43 11.34 -0.79
C LEU A 24 14.41 10.32 -1.92
N GLU A 25 14.50 10.76 -3.17
CA GLU A 25 14.59 9.86 -4.34
C GLU A 25 15.82 8.95 -4.25
N ASP A 26 16.98 9.50 -3.91
CA ASP A 26 18.22 8.74 -3.75
C ASP A 26 18.12 7.70 -2.61
N LEU A 27 17.45 8.08 -1.52
CA LEU A 27 17.21 7.17 -0.39
C LEU A 27 16.33 5.99 -0.81
N TYR A 28 15.19 6.25 -1.45
CA TYR A 28 14.29 5.20 -1.92
C TYR A 28 14.92 4.35 -3.01
N ALA A 29 15.69 4.95 -3.92
CA ALA A 29 16.44 4.21 -4.92
C ALA A 29 17.41 3.24 -4.25
N LYS A 30 18.21 3.69 -3.27
CA LYS A 30 19.13 2.82 -2.52
C LYS A 30 18.41 1.69 -1.78
N LEU A 31 17.27 1.97 -1.15
CA LEU A 31 16.47 0.96 -0.47
C LEU A 31 15.98 -0.12 -1.45
N LEU A 32 15.41 0.28 -2.58
CA LEU A 32 14.91 -0.65 -3.58
C LEU A 32 16.04 -1.44 -4.25
N HIS A 33 17.17 -0.80 -4.56
CA HIS A 33 18.32 -1.47 -5.21
C HIS A 33 19.10 -2.39 -4.24
N SER A 34 18.81 -2.34 -2.93
CA SER A 34 19.34 -3.30 -1.95
C SER A 34 18.60 -4.64 -1.95
N LEU A 35 17.45 -4.73 -2.62
CA LEU A 35 16.71 -5.98 -2.79
C LEU A 35 17.43 -6.90 -3.76
N ASP A 36 17.32 -8.20 -3.55
CA ASP A 36 17.67 -9.14 -4.61
C ASP A 36 16.74 -8.98 -5.83
N ARG A 37 17.16 -9.57 -6.95
CA ARG A 37 16.49 -9.40 -8.24
C ARG A 37 15.03 -9.86 -8.22
N GLU A 38 14.72 -10.92 -7.49
CA GLU A 38 13.36 -11.47 -7.43
C GLU A 38 12.47 -10.57 -6.58
N TYR A 39 12.92 -10.21 -5.37
CA TYR A 39 12.18 -9.28 -4.51
C TYR A 39 12.02 -7.90 -5.12
N TYR A 40 12.99 -7.40 -5.87
CA TYR A 40 12.85 -6.15 -6.62
C TYR A 40 11.70 -6.21 -7.63
N LYS A 41 11.58 -7.33 -8.36
CA LYS A 41 10.49 -7.55 -9.31
C LYS A 41 9.13 -7.60 -8.59
N HIS A 42 9.02 -8.42 -7.54
CA HIS A 42 7.78 -8.52 -6.76
C HIS A 42 7.38 -7.19 -6.11
N ALA A 43 8.34 -6.42 -5.59
CA ALA A 43 8.09 -5.09 -5.04
C ALA A 43 7.53 -4.14 -6.10
N CYS A 44 8.11 -4.15 -7.31
CA CYS A 44 7.63 -3.33 -8.42
C CYS A 44 6.19 -3.70 -8.84
N GLU A 45 5.85 -4.98 -8.87
CA GLU A 45 4.50 -5.46 -9.19
C GLU A 45 3.49 -5.05 -8.12
N LEU A 46 3.83 -5.21 -6.83
CA LEU A 46 3.01 -4.80 -5.71
C LEU A 46 2.78 -3.29 -5.65
N LEU A 47 3.84 -2.48 -5.82
CA LEU A 47 3.75 -1.03 -5.84
C LEU A 47 2.84 -0.53 -6.98
N ARG A 48 3.00 -1.09 -8.19
CA ARG A 48 2.13 -0.74 -9.33
C ARG A 48 0.67 -1.11 -9.07
N LEU A 49 0.42 -2.28 -8.49
CA LEU A 49 -0.93 -2.70 -8.12
C LEU A 49 -1.55 -1.72 -7.14
N VAL A 50 -0.81 -1.34 -6.10
CA VAL A 50 -1.29 -0.40 -5.07
C VAL A 50 -1.56 0.97 -5.67
N MET A 51 -0.64 1.50 -6.48
CA MET A 51 -0.78 2.80 -7.13
C MET A 51 -1.90 2.85 -8.17
N SER A 52 -2.30 1.70 -8.74
CA SER A 52 -3.37 1.63 -9.74
C SER A 52 -4.78 1.83 -9.18
N ARG A 53 -4.94 1.85 -7.85
CA ARG A 53 -6.24 1.90 -7.18
C ARG A 53 -6.26 2.97 -6.11
N GLU A 54 -7.37 3.69 -6.02
CA GLU A 54 -7.61 4.67 -4.95
C GLU A 54 -7.74 3.99 -3.56
N LYS A 55 -8.27 2.76 -3.54
CA LYS A 55 -8.32 1.90 -2.34
C LYS A 55 -7.96 0.47 -2.73
N VAL A 56 -7.04 -0.11 -1.98
CA VAL A 56 -6.53 -1.47 -2.21
C VAL A 56 -6.93 -2.32 -1.02
N SER A 57 -7.71 -3.37 -1.25
CA SER A 57 -7.91 -4.39 -0.22
C SER A 57 -6.65 -5.24 -0.13
N LEU A 58 -6.30 -5.70 1.08
CA LEU A 58 -5.14 -6.57 1.30
C LEU A 58 -5.22 -7.91 0.53
N LEU A 59 -6.43 -8.32 0.17
CA LEU A 59 -6.67 -9.50 -0.67
C LEU A 59 -6.05 -9.38 -2.05
N ALA A 60 -6.09 -8.19 -2.66
CA ALA A 60 -5.55 -7.98 -4.01
C ALA A 60 -4.04 -8.26 -4.09
N PRO A 61 -3.16 -7.64 -3.25
CA PRO A 61 -1.75 -7.99 -3.23
C PRO A 61 -1.49 -9.40 -2.72
N TRP A 62 -2.33 -9.96 -1.83
CA TRP A 62 -2.19 -11.34 -1.38
C TRP A 62 -2.37 -12.35 -2.53
N PHE A 63 -3.39 -12.17 -3.37
CA PHE A 63 -3.58 -13.01 -4.55
C PHE A 63 -2.52 -12.75 -5.62
N ALA A 64 -2.06 -11.51 -5.78
CA ALA A 64 -1.05 -11.17 -6.79
C ALA A 64 0.37 -11.69 -6.46
N ASP A 65 0.72 -11.79 -5.17
CA ASP A 65 2.02 -12.30 -4.69
C ASP A 65 2.03 -13.83 -4.48
N ASN A 66 1.00 -14.55 -4.94
CA ASN A 66 0.99 -16.01 -4.92
C ASN A 66 1.65 -16.57 -6.19
N ASP A 67 2.64 -17.44 -6.01
CA ASP A 67 3.34 -18.11 -7.12
C ASP A 67 2.46 -19.18 -7.81
N ASP A 68 1.47 -19.72 -7.10
CA ASP A 68 0.47 -20.64 -7.66
C ASP A 68 -0.66 -19.86 -8.34
N LEU A 69 -0.57 -19.71 -9.66
CA LEU A 69 -1.60 -19.03 -10.48
C LEU A 69 -2.97 -19.70 -10.38
N ASP A 70 -3.02 -21.01 -10.18
CA ASP A 70 -4.29 -21.72 -10.09
C ASP A 70 -4.93 -21.57 -8.71
N PHE A 71 -4.15 -21.24 -7.67
CA PHE A 71 -4.67 -21.02 -6.33
C PHE A 71 -5.78 -19.97 -6.35
N ALA A 72 -5.54 -18.83 -7.00
CA ALA A 72 -6.53 -17.75 -7.09
C ALA A 72 -7.80 -18.19 -7.83
N VAL A 73 -7.66 -19.02 -8.87
CA VAL A 73 -8.79 -19.51 -9.69
C VAL A 73 -9.60 -20.57 -8.96
N ARG A 74 -8.94 -21.45 -8.21
CA ARG A 74 -9.58 -22.56 -7.48
C ARG A 74 -10.12 -22.16 -6.12
N THR A 75 -9.65 -21.04 -5.56
CA THR A 75 -10.09 -20.58 -4.24
C THR A 75 -11.58 -20.27 -4.24
N LYS A 76 -12.30 -20.91 -3.32
CA LYS A 76 -13.74 -20.67 -3.15
C LYS A 76 -13.98 -19.24 -2.67
N ILE A 77 -14.88 -18.53 -3.36
CA ILE A 77 -15.35 -17.22 -2.92
C ILE A 77 -16.16 -17.40 -1.62
N ARG A 78 -15.64 -16.90 -0.51
CA ARG A 78 -16.30 -16.89 0.80
C ARG A 78 -15.72 -15.79 1.69
N MET A 79 -16.41 -15.50 2.78
CA MET A 79 -15.83 -14.70 3.85
C MET A 79 -14.73 -15.49 4.57
N LEU A 80 -13.68 -14.77 4.95
CA LEU A 80 -12.63 -15.29 5.82
C LEU A 80 -13.15 -15.30 7.25
N SER A 81 -12.76 -16.30 8.03
CA SER A 81 -12.92 -16.25 9.48
C SER A 81 -11.99 -15.19 10.08
N GLU A 82 -12.19 -14.86 11.35
CA GLU A 82 -11.31 -13.95 12.07
C GLU A 82 -9.86 -14.47 12.11
N ASP A 83 -9.68 -15.75 12.44
CA ASP A 83 -8.36 -16.41 12.46
C ASP A 83 -7.67 -16.36 11.09
N GLU A 84 -8.41 -16.59 10.01
CA GLU A 84 -7.87 -16.52 8.65
C GLU A 84 -7.49 -15.10 8.25
N THR A 85 -8.28 -14.12 8.70
CA THR A 85 -7.99 -12.70 8.47
C THR A 85 -6.71 -12.30 9.18
N ILE A 86 -6.53 -12.72 10.45
CA ILE A 86 -5.31 -12.49 11.22
C ILE A 86 -4.10 -13.15 10.53
N ALA A 87 -4.23 -14.42 10.14
CA ALA A 87 -3.15 -15.16 9.47
C ALA A 87 -2.74 -14.50 8.14
N LEU A 88 -3.72 -14.00 7.38
CA LEU A 88 -3.48 -13.26 6.14
C LEU A 88 -2.75 -11.94 6.41
N LEU A 89 -3.19 -11.18 7.42
CA LEU A 89 -2.57 -9.93 7.87
C LEU A 89 -1.10 -10.13 8.23
N GLU A 90 -0.80 -11.10 9.09
CA GLU A 90 0.56 -11.39 9.51
C GLU A 90 1.44 -11.84 8.34
N THR A 91 0.89 -12.67 7.45
CA THR A 91 1.62 -13.17 6.28
C THR A 91 1.95 -12.04 5.32
N MET A 92 0.98 -11.19 5.02
CA MET A 92 1.19 -10.05 4.14
C MET A 92 2.13 -9.02 4.75
N ASN A 93 2.01 -8.74 6.05
CA ASN A 93 2.93 -7.85 6.73
C ASN A 93 4.39 -8.34 6.60
N ARG A 94 4.66 -9.62 6.89
CA ARG A 94 6.00 -10.21 6.68
C ARG A 94 6.48 -10.09 5.23
N ARG A 95 5.61 -10.36 4.25
CA ARG A 95 5.95 -10.29 2.82
C ARG A 95 6.27 -8.86 2.37
N LEU A 96 5.47 -7.88 2.78
CA LEU A 96 5.68 -6.47 2.48
C LEU A 96 6.96 -5.94 3.15
N LEU A 97 7.22 -6.31 4.40
CA LEU A 97 8.47 -5.96 5.09
C LEU A 97 9.70 -6.51 4.35
N SER A 98 9.65 -7.79 3.94
CA SER A 98 10.75 -8.45 3.23
C SER A 98 10.99 -7.87 1.83
N ARG A 99 9.93 -7.74 1.04
CA ARG A 99 9.99 -7.37 -0.40
C ARG A 99 10.03 -5.85 -0.60
N CYS A 100 9.28 -5.09 0.18
CA CYS A 100 9.10 -3.65 -0.02
C CYS A 100 9.88 -2.79 0.98
N LYS A 101 10.63 -3.37 1.94
CA LYS A 101 11.41 -2.63 2.94
C LYS A 101 10.58 -1.57 3.69
N CYS A 102 9.34 -1.91 4.05
CA CYS A 102 8.37 -1.02 4.70
C CYS A 102 7.86 0.15 3.83
N LEU A 103 8.10 0.16 2.52
CA LEU A 103 7.48 1.14 1.62
C LEU A 103 5.98 0.89 1.42
N LEU A 104 5.53 -0.31 1.78
CA LEU A 104 4.13 -0.70 1.89
C LEU A 104 3.91 -1.35 3.26
N GLU A 105 2.78 -1.05 3.88
CA GLU A 105 2.34 -1.58 5.17
C GLU A 105 0.85 -1.95 5.12
N VAL A 106 0.39 -2.70 6.12
CA VAL A 106 -0.98 -3.25 6.21
C VAL A 106 -1.81 -2.48 7.22
#